data_AF-A0A349XRD3-F1
#
_entry.id   AF-A0A349XRD3-F1
#
_cell.length_a   1.000
_cell.length_b   1.000
_cell.length_c   1.000
_cell.angle_alpha   90.00
_cell.angle_beta   90.00
_cell.angle_gamma   90.00
#
_symmetry.space_group_name_H-M   'P 1'
#
loop_
_entity.id
_entity.type
_entity.pdbx_description
1 polymer ?
#
loop_
_entity_poly.entity_id
_entity_poly.type
_entity_poly.pdbx_seq_one_letter_code
_entity_poly.pdbx_strand_id
1 'polypeptide(L)' 'MKAKLAKKRGEGRGGWEDKDDCSQLFLTSLLREHVEKGDPVDVGNLAMMLHQRGESILSILITLQGE' A
#
# COMPACT_ATOMS: atom_id res chain seq x y z
N MET A 1 -4.52 -8.41 -11.00
CA MET A 1 -3.78 -8.29 -9.72
C MET A 1 -2.59 -9.25 -9.62
N LYS A 2 -2.78 -10.58 -9.55
CA LYS A 2 -1.67 -11.57 -9.42
C LYS A 2 -0.56 -11.43 -10.47
N ALA A 3 -0.90 -11.24 -11.74
CA ALA A 3 0.09 -11.10 -12.82
C ALA A 3 0.98 -9.85 -12.65
N LYS A 4 0.40 -8.71 -12.26
CA LYS A 4 1.14 -7.47 -12.00
C LYS A 4 2.07 -7.62 -10.81
N LEU A 5 1.59 -8.23 -9.72
CA LEU A 5 2.43 -8.54 -8.55
C LEU A 5 3.57 -9.50 -8.89
N ALA A 6 3.31 -10.54 -9.69
CA ALA A 6 4.34 -11.46 -10.15
C ALA A 6 5.42 -10.74 -10.97
N LYS A 7 5.02 -9.85 -11.89
CA LYS A 7 5.96 -9.01 -12.64
C LYS A 7 6.80 -8.13 -11.71
N LYS A 8 6.16 -7.43 -10.75
CA LYS A 8 6.86 -6.57 -9.79
C LYS A 8 7.85 -7.32 -8.90
N ARG A 9 7.53 -8.55 -8.48
CA ARG A 9 8.49 -9.43 -7.80
C ARG A 9 9.71 -9.76 -8.64
N GLY A 10 9.52 -10.00 -9.95
CA GLY A 10 10.62 -10.17 -10.90
C GLY A 10 11.49 -8.92 -11.08
N GLU A 11 10.92 -7.72 -10.83
CA GLU A 11 11.65 -6.44 -10.79
C GLU A 11 12.31 -6.17 -9.43
N GLY A 12 12.32 -7.14 -8.51
CA GLY A 12 12.89 -6.99 -7.15
C GLY A 12 11.99 -6.22 -6.17
N ARG A 13 10.72 -5.95 -6.52
CA ARG A 13 9.77 -5.29 -5.62
C ARG A 13 8.95 -6.32 -4.84
N GLY A 14 9.11 -6.32 -3.52
CA GLY A 14 8.44 -7.21 -2.55
C GLY A 14 8.56 -6.66 -1.13
N GLY A 15 8.36 -7.49 -0.10
CA GLY A 15 8.60 -7.12 1.29
C GLY A 15 7.54 -6.20 1.92
N TRP A 16 6.39 -6.02 1.27
CA TRP A 16 5.30 -5.21 1.81
C TRP A 16 4.66 -5.85 3.04
N GLU A 17 4.85 -7.15 3.24
CA GLU A 17 4.38 -7.93 4.37
C GLU A 17 5.14 -7.62 5.67
N ASP A 18 6.37 -7.13 5.56
CA ASP A 18 7.19 -6.73 6.70
C ASP A 18 6.81 -5.31 7.14
N LYS A 19 6.40 -5.17 8.41
CA LYS A 19 5.95 -3.89 8.95
C LYS A 19 7.10 -2.96 9.34
N ASP A 20 8.28 -3.52 9.61
CA ASP A 20 9.46 -2.78 10.01
C ASP A 20 10.12 -2.13 8.78
N ASP A 21 10.15 -2.86 7.66
CA ASP A 21 10.70 -2.37 6.38
C ASP A 21 9.67 -1.63 5.52
N CYS A 22 8.36 -1.85 5.73
CA CYS A 22 7.29 -1.21 4.99
C CYS A 22 6.19 -0.71 5.94
N SER A 23 6.14 0.59 6.20
CA SER A 23 5.16 1.14 7.13
C SER A 23 3.74 1.21 6.54
N GLN A 24 2.73 1.15 7.42
CA GLN A 24 1.33 1.36 7.05
C GLN A 24 1.10 2.74 6.39
N LEU A 25 1.82 3.76 6.86
CA LEU A 25 1.79 5.11 6.29
C LEU A 25 2.32 5.12 4.85
N PHE A 26 3.43 4.43 4.60
CA PHE A 26 4.00 4.34 3.26
C PHE A 26 3.03 3.66 2.27
N LEU A 27 2.42 2.54 2.65
CA LEU A 27 1.40 1.87 1.82
C LEU A 27 0.15 2.75 1.61
N THR A 28 -0.28 3.49 2.63
CA THR A 28 -1.40 4.44 2.50
C THR A 28 -1.08 5.54 1.51
N SER A 29 0.12 6.11 1.57
CA SER A 29 0.56 7.18 0.65
C SER A 29 0.65 6.67 -0.78
N LEU A 30 1.25 5.50 -1.00
CA LEU A 30 1.30 4.87 -2.33
C LEU A 30 -0.11 4.61 -2.89
N LEU A 31 -1.03 4.14 -2.05
CA LEU A 31 -2.42 3.89 -2.48
C LEU A 31 -3.05 5.16 -3.02
N ARG A 32 -2.93 6.27 -2.28
CA ARG A 32 -3.50 7.57 -2.69
C ARG A 32 -2.85 8.08 -3.97
N GLU A 33 -1.52 7.97 -4.10
CA GLU A 33 -0.81 8.34 -5.32
C GLU A 33 -1.33 7.55 -6.54
N HIS A 34 -1.62 6.25 -6.39
CA HIS A 34 -2.16 5.44 -7.46
C HIS A 34 -3.65 5.68 -7.75
N VAL A 35 -4.42 6.16 -6.78
CA VAL A 35 -5.77 6.71 -7.01
C VAL A 35 -5.67 7.94 -7.92
N GLU A 36 -4.79 8.89 -7.61
CA GLU A 36 -4.61 10.10 -8.43
C GLU A 36 -4.12 9.79 -9.85
N LYS A 37 -3.29 8.76 -10.02
CA LYS A 37 -2.85 8.28 -11.34
C LYS A 37 -3.94 7.53 -12.13
N GLY A 38 -5.06 7.16 -11.48
CA GLY A 38 -6.13 6.40 -12.11
C GLY A 38 -5.78 4.93 -12.41
N ASP A 39 -4.89 4.30 -11.64
CA ASP A 39 -4.54 2.88 -11.81
C ASP A 39 -5.33 1.99 -10.82
N PRO A 40 -6.50 1.44 -11.21
CA PRO A 40 -7.32 0.64 -10.30
C PRO A 40 -6.65 -0.67 -9.87
N VAL A 41 -5.69 -1.19 -10.65
CA VAL A 41 -5.01 -2.45 -10.33
C VAL A 41 -4.02 -2.25 -9.19
N ASP A 42 -3.27 -1.15 -9.20
CA ASP A 42 -2.39 -0.82 -8.08
C ASP A 42 -3.16 -0.41 -6.84
N VAL A 43 -4.25 0.36 -6.99
CA VAL A 43 -5.13 0.68 -5.86
C VAL A 43 -5.63 -0.58 -5.17
N GLY A 44 -6.15 -1.56 -5.93
CA GLY A 44 -6.64 -2.80 -5.35
C GLY A 44 -5.53 -3.70 -4.78
N ASN A 45 -4.34 -3.72 -5.39
CA ASN A 45 -3.19 -4.44 -4.81
C ASN A 45 -2.76 -3.83 -3.48
N LEU A 46 -2.63 -2.50 -3.39
CA LEU A 46 -2.21 -1.80 -2.17
C LEU A 46 -3.26 -1.90 -1.07
N ALA A 47 -4.55 -1.81 -1.41
CA ALA A 47 -5.64 -2.06 -0.47
C ALA A 47 -5.60 -3.50 0.09
N MET A 48 -5.32 -4.48 -0.77
CA MET A 48 -5.15 -5.87 -0.35
C MET A 48 -3.94 -6.05 0.58
N MET A 49 -2.81 -5.39 0.30
CA MET A 49 -1.62 -5.45 1.17
C MET A 49 -1.93 -4.96 2.59
N LEU A 50 -2.60 -3.81 2.71
CA LEU A 50 -3.06 -3.28 4.01
C LEU A 50 -4.01 -4.26 4.70
N HIS A 51 -5.02 -4.77 3.99
CA HIS A 51 -5.97 -5.74 4.54
C HIS A 51 -5.29 -7.01 5.06
N GLN A 52 -4.34 -7.57 4.30
CA GLN A 52 -3.62 -8.79 4.66
C GLN A 52 -2.74 -8.61 5.92
N ARG A 53 -2.34 -7.37 6.21
CA ARG A 53 -1.59 -6.97 7.42
C ARG A 53 -2.49 -6.63 8.62
N GLY A 54 -3.81 -6.74 8.47
CA GLY A 54 -4.79 -6.30 9.47
C GLY A 54 -4.85 -4.78 9.64
N GLU A 55 -4.38 -4.04 8.64
CA GLU A 55 -4.28 -2.58 8.67
C GLU A 55 -5.38 -1.92 7.84
N SER A 56 -5.67 -0.67 8.18
CA SER A 56 -6.59 0.18 7.43
C SER A 56 -5.82 1.26 6.67
N ILE A 57 -6.45 1.87 5.68
CA ILE A 57 -5.92 3.10 5.08
C ILE A 57 -5.89 4.17 6.17
N LEU A 58 -4.74 4.78 6.43
CA LEU A 58 -4.66 5.84 7.42
C LEU A 58 -5.50 7.05 6.98
N SER A 59 -6.30 7.54 7.92
CA SER A 59 -7.01 8.80 7.76
C SER A 59 -6.06 9.95 8.07
N ILE A 60 -6.07 10.97 7.21
CA ILE A 60 -5.31 12.22 7.40
C ILE A 60 -5.65 12.90 8.74
N LEU A 61 -6.86 12.68 9.26
CA LEU A 61 -7.31 13.24 10.54
C LEU A 61 -6.59 12.63 11.75
N ILE A 62 -6.17 11.37 11.68
CA ILE A 62 -5.50 10.69 12.81
C ILE A 62 -4.03 11.13 12.92
N THR A 63 -3.39 11.43 11.79
CA THR A 63 -1.97 11.85 11.77
C THR A 63 -1.73 13.25 12.33
N LEU A 64 -2.74 14.12 12.30
CA LEU A 64 -2.65 15.50 12.82
C LEU A 64 -3.04 15.64 14.29
N GLN A 65 -3.57 14.60 14.93
CA GLN A 65 -4.00 14.61 16.33
C GLN A 65 -2.98 13.98 17.29
N GLY A 66 -1.73 13.76 16.84
CA GLY A 66 -0.69 13.05 17.57
C GLY A 66 0.65 13.77 17.66
N GLU A 67 0.64 15.08 17.95
CA GLU A 67 1.78 15.81 18.54
C GLU A 67 1.43 16.30 19.94
#